data_AF-E9RU03-F1
#
_entry.id   AF-E9RU03-F1
#
_cell.length_a   1.000
_cell.length_b   1.000
_cell.length_c   1.000
_cell.angle_alpha   90.00
_cell.angle_beta   90.00
_cell.angle_gamma   90.00
#
_symmetry.space_group_name_H-M   'P 1'
#
loop_
_entity.id
_entity.type
_entity.pdbx_description
1 polymer ?
#
loop_
_entity_poly.entity_id
_entity_poly.type
_entity_poly.pdbx_seq_one_letter_code
_entity_poly.pdbx_strand_id
1 'polypeptide(L)'
;MSKHRAYAVKIRKQRAMRRRCIVSLFSILAAFYISAVGSILFTNAHGNASEEPVVGKYYKSIQIQKGDTLQSLADTYAKDSDKKTIARYIKEVKKLNGMWLNDLCAGDYLLIIYYDSVPEVM
;
A
#
# COMPACT_ATOMS: atom_id res chain seq x y z
N MET A 1 7.67 -66.14 20.62
CA MET A 1 7.02 -64.88 21.05
C MET A 1 7.67 -63.57 20.55
N SER A 2 8.79 -63.53 19.79
CA SER A 2 9.49 -62.25 19.49
C SER A 2 9.02 -61.46 18.25
N LYS A 3 8.38 -62.10 17.25
CA LYS A 3 8.03 -61.45 15.97
C LYS A 3 6.90 -60.41 16.07
N HIS A 4 5.92 -60.63 16.95
CA HIS A 4 4.79 -59.70 17.17
C HIS A 4 5.24 -58.35 17.77
N ARG A 5 6.19 -58.38 18.71
CA ARG A 5 6.74 -57.16 19.34
C ARG A 5 7.56 -56.34 18.35
N ALA A 6 8.39 -57.01 17.53
CA ALA A 6 9.15 -56.37 16.46
C ALA A 6 8.26 -55.72 15.39
N TYR A 7 7.16 -56.38 15.00
CA TYR A 7 6.17 -55.85 14.06
C TYR A 7 5.45 -54.60 14.60
N ALA A 8 5.03 -54.62 15.88
CA ALA A 8 4.38 -53.48 16.53
C ALA A 8 5.33 -52.26 16.64
N VAL A 9 6.62 -52.49 16.93
CA VAL A 9 7.65 -51.43 16.96
C VAL A 9 7.88 -50.84 15.57
N LYS A 10 7.92 -51.67 14.51
CA LYS A 10 8.05 -51.21 13.12
C LYS A 10 6.89 -50.32 12.69
N ILE A 11 5.64 -50.71 13.02
CA ILE A 11 4.44 -49.90 12.75
C ILE A 11 4.48 -48.57 13.50
N ARG A 12 4.84 -48.57 14.79
CA ARG A 12 4.97 -47.34 15.59
C ARG A 12 6.00 -46.39 15.01
N LYS A 13 7.17 -46.91 14.60
CA LYS A 13 8.23 -46.14 13.94
C LYS A 13 7.77 -45.58 12.60
N GLN A 14 7.09 -46.39 11.77
CA GLN A 14 6.58 -45.96 10.47
C GLN A 14 5.48 -44.89 10.59
N ARG A 15 4.59 -45.00 11.59
CA ARG A 15 3.58 -43.97 11.89
C ARG A 15 4.22 -42.67 12.37
N ALA A 16 5.25 -42.75 13.23
CA ALA A 16 5.98 -41.57 13.70
C ALA A 16 6.74 -40.87 12.57
N MET A 17 7.42 -41.65 11.71
CA MET A 17 8.11 -41.14 10.52
C MET A 17 7.12 -40.50 9.53
N ARG A 18 5.98 -41.16 9.24
CA ARG A 18 4.95 -40.62 8.36
C ARG A 18 4.35 -39.32 8.90
N ARG A 19 4.08 -39.22 10.21
CA ARG A 19 3.64 -37.96 10.83
C ARG A 19 4.67 -36.86 10.67
N ARG A 20 5.97 -37.15 10.91
CA ARG A 20 7.05 -36.17 10.73
C ARG A 20 7.15 -35.69 9.29
N CYS A 21 7.07 -36.60 8.30
CA CYS A 21 7.08 -36.23 6.88
C CYS A 21 5.86 -35.39 6.47
N ILE A 22 4.68 -35.70 6.99
CA ILE A 22 3.45 -34.94 6.71
C ILE A 22 3.57 -33.53 7.30
N VAL A 23 4.00 -33.41 8.56
CA VAL A 23 4.20 -32.10 9.21
C VAL A 23 5.25 -31.28 8.46
N SER A 24 6.39 -31.87 8.11
CA SER A 24 7.43 -31.15 7.34
C SER A 24 6.92 -30.67 5.98
N LEU A 25 6.11 -31.48 5.28
CA LEU A 25 5.53 -31.09 4.00
C LEU A 25 4.58 -29.89 4.17
N PHE A 26 3.68 -29.92 5.16
CA PHE A 26 2.78 -28.80 5.43
C PHE A 26 3.53 -27.54 5.84
N SER A 27 4.58 -27.64 6.66
CA SER A 27 5.42 -26.50 7.04
C SER A 27 6.08 -25.84 5.82
N ILE A 28 6.59 -26.64 4.88
CA ILE A 28 7.21 -26.13 3.65
C ILE A 28 6.18 -25.39 2.79
N LEU A 29 4.99 -25.99 2.57
CA LEU A 29 3.92 -25.37 1.79
C LEU A 29 3.43 -24.06 2.42
N ALA A 30 3.30 -24.00 3.75
CA ALA A 30 2.93 -22.79 4.47
C ALA A 30 3.98 -21.68 4.29
N ALA A 31 5.27 -22.01 4.36
CA ALA A 31 6.34 -21.04 4.14
C ALA A 31 6.32 -20.44 2.72
N PHE A 32 6.07 -21.27 1.69
CA PHE A 32 5.91 -20.80 0.32
C PHE A 32 4.68 -19.90 0.16
N TYR A 33 3.54 -20.29 0.75
CA TYR A 33 2.32 -19.49 0.72
C TYR A 33 2.50 -18.11 1.38
N ILE A 34 3.09 -18.07 2.57
CA ILE A 34 3.36 -16.81 3.29
C ILE A 34 4.31 -15.92 2.49
N SER A 35 5.36 -16.50 1.89
CA SER A 35 6.31 -15.75 1.05
C SER A 35 5.65 -15.15 -0.20
N ALA A 36 4.77 -15.92 -0.86
CA ALA A 36 4.04 -15.46 -2.04
C ALA A 36 3.04 -14.33 -1.72
N VAL A 37 2.28 -14.46 -0.63
CA VAL A 37 1.31 -13.43 -0.21
C VAL A 37 2.02 -12.19 0.34
N GLY A 38 3.09 -12.37 1.14
CA GLY A 38 3.88 -11.26 1.66
C GLY A 38 4.47 -10.38 0.56
N SER A 39 4.94 -10.98 -0.53
CA SER A 39 5.51 -10.26 -1.68
C SER A 39 4.52 -9.30 -2.36
N ILE A 40 3.22 -9.62 -2.35
CA ILE A 40 2.16 -8.75 -2.91
C ILE A 40 1.91 -7.53 -2.02
N LEU A 41 2.11 -7.66 -0.70
CA LEU A 41 1.90 -6.56 0.24
C LEU A 41 3.11 -5.60 0.28
N PHE A 42 4.34 -6.13 0.20
CA PHE A 42 5.56 -5.32 0.28
C PHE A 42 5.95 -4.60 -1.02
N THR A 43 5.45 -5.03 -2.18
CA THR A 43 5.78 -4.39 -3.47
C THR A 43 5.14 -3.02 -3.66
N ASN A 44 4.16 -2.64 -2.84
CA ASN A 44 3.53 -1.31 -2.86
C ASN A 44 4.39 -0.19 -2.20
N ALA A 45 5.57 -0.52 -1.68
CA ALA A 45 6.48 0.42 -1.03
C ALA A 45 7.70 0.82 -1.89
N HIS A 46 7.64 0.65 -3.22
CA HIS A 46 8.62 1.28 -4.12
C HIS A 46 8.31 2.77 -4.24
N GLY A 47 8.70 3.55 -3.22
CA GLY A 47 9.00 4.96 -3.44
C GLY A 47 10.20 5.02 -4.37
N ASN A 48 10.04 5.65 -5.54
CA ASN A 48 11.10 5.82 -6.52
C ASN A 48 12.35 6.40 -5.83
N ALA A 49 13.40 5.59 -5.73
CA ALA A 49 14.74 6.00 -5.34
C ALA A 49 15.42 6.71 -6.53
N SER A 50 14.84 7.82 -6.96
CA SER A 50 15.54 8.86 -7.70
C SER A 50 15.79 9.98 -6.70
N GLU A 51 16.95 10.62 -6.80
CA GLU A 51 17.41 11.77 -6.01
C GLU A 51 16.53 13.02 -6.26
N GLU A 52 15.21 12.89 -6.13
CA GLU A 52 14.32 14.03 -6.07
C GLU A 52 14.53 14.72 -4.72
N PRO A 53 14.59 16.07 -4.69
CA PRO A 53 14.61 16.80 -3.43
C PRO A 53 13.52 16.26 -2.52
N VAL A 54 13.78 16.16 -1.22
CA VAL A 54 12.76 15.72 -0.25
C VAL A 54 11.66 16.78 -0.25
N VAL A 55 10.65 16.58 -1.09
CA VAL A 55 9.51 17.48 -1.20
C VAL A 55 8.49 17.04 -0.15
N GLY A 56 8.30 17.88 0.86
CA GLY A 56 7.31 17.68 1.91
C GLY A 56 5.89 17.79 1.36
N LYS A 57 4.97 16.99 1.92
CA LYS A 57 3.54 17.07 1.64
C LYS A 57 2.89 17.97 2.67
N TYR A 58 2.31 19.08 2.22
CA TYR A 58 1.68 20.08 3.07
C TYR A 58 0.22 20.30 2.68
N TYR A 59 -0.54 20.93 3.57
CA TYR A 59 -1.97 21.21 3.39
C TYR A 59 -2.22 22.69 3.57
N LYS A 60 -3.03 23.28 2.68
CA LYS A 60 -3.48 24.67 2.83
C LYS A 60 -4.91 24.83 2.34
N SER A 61 -5.62 25.79 2.92
CA SER A 61 -6.93 26.19 2.45
C SER A 61 -6.76 27.29 1.39
N ILE A 62 -7.39 27.13 0.23
CA ILE A 62 -7.44 28.14 -0.82
C ILE A 62 -8.88 28.56 -1.06
N GLN A 63 -9.09 29.82 -1.43
CA GLN A 63 -10.40 30.29 -1.86
C GLN A 63 -10.62 29.92 -3.33
N ILE A 64 -11.73 29.27 -3.62
CA ILE A 64 -12.15 28.88 -4.96
C ILE A 64 -12.49 30.14 -5.75
N GLN A 65 -11.85 30.30 -6.92
CA GLN A 65 -12.09 31.40 -7.85
C GLN A 65 -13.13 31.02 -8.91
N LYS A 66 -13.70 32.04 -9.55
CA LYS A 66 -14.65 31.82 -10.64
C LYS A 66 -13.95 31.15 -11.83
N GLY A 67 -14.44 29.96 -12.22
CA GLY A 67 -13.88 29.18 -13.32
C GLY A 67 -12.90 28.09 -12.86
N ASP A 68 -12.59 27.99 -11.56
CA ASP A 68 -11.80 26.89 -11.03
C ASP A 68 -12.54 25.56 -11.21
N THR A 69 -11.76 24.54 -11.54
CA THR A 69 -12.20 23.16 -11.58
C THR A 69 -11.23 22.32 -10.76
N LEU A 70 -11.66 21.17 -10.25
CA LEU A 70 -10.74 20.23 -9.60
C LEU A 70 -9.59 19.83 -10.53
N GLN A 71 -9.84 19.82 -11.84
CA GLN A 71 -8.82 19.56 -12.86
C GLN A 71 -7.78 20.67 -12.92
N SER A 72 -8.19 21.94 -13.10
CA SER A 72 -7.24 23.06 -13.18
C SER A 72 -6.43 23.22 -11.89
N LEU A 73 -7.04 22.95 -10.74
CA LEU A 73 -6.35 22.93 -9.46
C LEU A 73 -5.36 21.76 -9.35
N ALA A 74 -5.70 20.58 -9.88
CA ALA A 74 -4.78 19.45 -9.93
C ALA A 74 -3.58 19.73 -10.83
N ASP A 75 -3.82 20.32 -12.01
CA ASP A 75 -2.77 20.70 -12.94
C ASP A 75 -1.80 21.73 -12.33
N THR A 76 -2.26 22.51 -11.34
CA THR A 76 -1.46 23.52 -10.63
C THR A 76 -0.69 22.97 -9.43
N TYR A 77 -1.31 22.08 -8.63
CA TYR A 77 -0.82 21.71 -7.29
C TYR A 77 -0.39 20.24 -7.15
N ALA A 78 -0.69 19.38 -8.11
CA ALA A 78 -0.22 18.01 -8.09
C ALA A 78 1.31 17.96 -8.25
N LYS A 79 1.93 16.89 -7.72
CA LYS A 79 3.39 16.69 -7.79
C LYS A 79 3.88 16.55 -9.24
N ASP A 80 3.05 15.94 -10.09
CA ASP A 80 3.35 15.70 -11.51
C ASP A 80 2.04 15.89 -12.32
N SER A 81 2.22 16.23 -13.59
CA SER A 81 1.22 16.41 -14.63
C SER A 81 0.72 15.10 -15.27
N ASP A 82 1.30 13.95 -14.90
CA ASP A 82 0.85 12.66 -15.44
C ASP A 82 -0.61 12.37 -15.06
N LYS A 83 -1.36 11.77 -15.99
CA LYS A 83 -2.80 11.53 -15.84
C LYS A 83 -3.15 10.71 -14.59
N LYS A 84 -2.28 9.77 -14.19
CA LYS A 84 -2.54 8.90 -13.03
C LYS A 84 -2.37 9.69 -11.72
N THR A 85 -1.35 10.54 -11.64
CA THR A 85 -1.13 11.44 -10.51
C THR A 85 -2.24 12.47 -10.39
N ILE A 86 -2.68 13.08 -11.50
CA ILE A 86 -3.80 14.03 -11.50
C ILE A 86 -5.09 13.37 -10.98
N ALA A 87 -5.45 12.18 -11.49
CA ALA A 87 -6.63 11.47 -11.01
C ALA A 87 -6.53 11.10 -9.52
N ARG A 88 -5.33 10.70 -9.06
CA ARG A 88 -5.08 10.41 -7.63
C ARG A 88 -5.22 11.67 -6.77
N TYR A 89 -4.66 12.78 -7.23
CA TYR A 89 -4.71 14.06 -6.55
C TYR A 89 -6.16 14.54 -6.37
N ILE A 90 -6.97 14.55 -7.44
CA ILE A 90 -8.38 14.94 -7.38
C ILE A 90 -9.13 14.07 -6.37
N LYS A 91 -8.88 12.75 -6.35
CA LYS A 91 -9.50 11.84 -5.38
C LYS A 91 -9.11 12.17 -3.94
N GLU A 92 -7.85 12.51 -3.70
CA GLU A 92 -7.38 12.91 -2.36
C GLU A 92 -8.02 14.23 -1.92
N VAL A 93 -8.05 15.26 -2.77
CA VAL A 93 -8.71 16.55 -2.47
C VAL A 93 -10.19 16.35 -2.15
N LYS A 94 -10.90 15.54 -2.94
CA LYS A 94 -12.31 15.23 -2.67
C LYS A 94 -12.49 14.55 -1.32
N LYS A 95 -11.65 13.56 -1.00
CA LYS A 95 -11.69 12.86 0.28
C LYS A 95 -11.42 13.82 1.46
N LEU A 96 -10.44 14.71 1.33
CA LEU A 96 -10.10 15.69 2.36
C LEU A 96 -11.25 16.64 2.68
N ASN A 97 -12.03 17.03 1.68
CA ASN A 97 -13.14 17.98 1.81
C ASN A 97 -14.51 17.29 1.93
N GLY A 98 -14.56 15.96 2.05
CA GLY A 98 -15.84 15.22 2.13
C GLY A 98 -16.71 15.34 0.88
N MET A 99 -16.11 15.62 -0.27
CA MET A 99 -16.82 15.89 -1.52
C MET A 99 -17.15 14.60 -2.28
N TRP A 100 -18.40 14.50 -2.72
CA TRP A 100 -18.89 13.42 -3.57
C TRP A 100 -18.89 13.81 -5.05
N LEU A 101 -19.30 15.03 -5.35
CA LEU A 101 -19.31 15.62 -6.70
C LEU A 101 -18.05 16.43 -6.96
N ASN A 102 -17.91 16.93 -8.19
CA ASN A 102 -16.77 17.75 -8.61
C ASN A 102 -17.08 19.25 -8.58
N ASP A 103 -18.24 19.62 -8.02
CA ASP A 103 -18.72 20.99 -8.04
C ASP A 103 -17.93 21.84 -7.05
N LEU A 104 -17.53 23.02 -7.53
CA LEU A 104 -16.82 24.02 -6.75
C LEU A 104 -17.63 25.31 -6.80
N CYS A 105 -17.82 25.93 -5.64
CA CYS A 105 -18.53 27.19 -5.52
C CYS A 105 -17.51 28.32 -5.30
N ALA A 106 -17.51 29.30 -6.21
CA ALA A 106 -16.61 30.45 -6.08
C ALA A 106 -16.89 31.22 -4.79
N GLY A 107 -15.83 31.58 -4.06
CA GLY A 107 -15.92 32.23 -2.75
C GLY A 107 -15.74 31.26 -1.57
N ASP A 108 -16.06 29.98 -1.76
CA ASP A 108 -15.83 28.94 -0.75
C ASP A 108 -14.35 28.57 -0.65
N TYR A 109 -14.01 27.80 0.38
CA TYR A 109 -12.65 27.36 0.65
C TYR A 109 -12.47 25.86 0.43
N LEU A 110 -11.37 25.50 -0.21
CA LEU A 110 -10.99 24.12 -0.50
C LEU A 110 -9.66 23.80 0.18
N LEU A 111 -9.63 22.73 0.98
CA LEU A 111 -8.39 22.19 1.51
C LEU A 111 -7.67 21.41 0.41
N ILE A 112 -6.47 21.86 0.05
CA ILE A 112 -5.64 21.21 -0.97
C ILE A 112 -4.34 20.68 -0.38
N ILE A 113 -3.73 19.76 -1.12
CA ILE A 113 -2.37 19.29 -0.87
C ILE A 113 -1.44 20.10 -1.76
N TYR A 114 -0.30 20.53 -1.25
CA TYR A 114 0.79 21.06 -2.08
C TYR A 114 2.12 20.46 -1.64
N TYR A 115 3.10 20.56 -2.53
CA TYR A 115 4.42 19.95 -2.36
C TYR A 115 5.46 21.06 -2.39
N ASP A 116 6.28 21.15 -1.34
CA ASP A 116 7.34 22.15 -1.23
C ASP A 116 8.60 21.54 -0.58
N SER A 117 9.75 22.19 -0.77
CA SER A 117 10.99 21.83 -0.09
C SER A 117 10.78 21.77 1.43
N VAL A 118 11.38 20.78 2.09
CA VAL A 118 11.41 20.74 3.55
C VAL A 118 12.26 21.93 4.02
N PRO A 119 11.73 22.83 4.87
CA PRO A 119 12.53 23.92 5.42
C PRO A 119 13.76 23.33 6.12
N GLU A 120 14.96 23.73 5.72
CA GLU A 120 16.14 23.49 6.53
C GLU A 120 15.87 24.09 7.91
N VAL A 121 16.06 23.29 8.96
CA VAL A 121 15.81 23.69 10.34
C VAL A 121 16.62 24.97 10.62
N MET A 122 15.91 26.07 10.89
CA MET A 122 16.51 27.31 11.41
C MET A 122 17.04 27.13 12.83
#